data_AF-A0A2E6VPB4-F1
#
_entry.id   AF-A0A2E6VPB4-F1
#
_cell.length_a   1.000
_cell.length_b   1.000
_cell.length_c   1.000
_cell.angle_alpha   90.00
_cell.angle_beta   90.00
_cell.angle_gamma   90.00
#
_symmetry.space_group_name_H-M   'P 1'
#
loop_
_entity.id
_entity.type
_entity.pdbx_description
1 polymer ?
#
loop_
_entity_poly.entity_id
_entity_poly.type
_entity_poly.pdbx_seq_one_letter_code
_entity_poly.pdbx_strand_id
1 'polypeptide(L)'
;MTPVQPSKAEVIWWSFLPSQVEDLPGVGVNGNRIMSYIGFQNNNFMSRIFARLNDEAKYKIYEEGPSTVVLEIQNATIPIMNNRRFLDTSYFDSPVTMITPTVIDDISPHIRIVVEIRQQMPYSVKVEGRDIVLMFNKTAPPPAPEAPASPDSATPPSSPAPANPSEAPAPAQGADSLPPLGEPQ
;
A
#
# COMPACT_ATOMS: atom_id res chain seq x y z
N MET A 1 -42.98 -32.56 12.31
CA MET A 1 -42.37 -32.01 11.09
C MET A 1 -41.07 -31.35 11.52
N THR A 2 -39.97 -32.08 11.35
CA THR A 2 -38.63 -31.68 11.80
C THR A 2 -37.76 -31.72 10.55
N PRO A 3 -37.11 -30.63 10.12
CA PRO A 3 -36.20 -30.70 9.00
C PRO A 3 -34.90 -31.40 9.42
N VAL A 4 -34.65 -32.50 8.72
CA VAL A 4 -33.43 -33.29 8.69
C VAL A 4 -32.27 -32.43 8.21
N GLN A 5 -31.17 -32.42 8.98
CA GLN A 5 -29.89 -31.86 8.56
C GLN A 5 -29.28 -32.71 7.44
N PRO A 6 -28.80 -32.13 6.33
CA PRO A 6 -27.90 -32.84 5.44
C PRO A 6 -26.44 -32.73 5.90
N SER A 7 -25.79 -33.88 5.76
CA SER A 7 -24.42 -34.26 6.09
C SER A 7 -23.33 -33.55 5.28
N LYS A 8 -22.20 -33.41 5.95
CA LYS A 8 -20.90 -32.87 5.54
C LYS A 8 -20.15 -33.83 4.60
N ALA A 9 -19.84 -33.38 3.37
CA ALA A 9 -18.68 -33.74 2.53
C ALA A 9 -18.81 -32.94 1.20
N GLU A 10 -18.14 -31.79 1.08
CA GLU A 10 -16.81 -31.61 0.48
C GLU A 10 -16.87 -31.55 -1.06
N VAL A 11 -16.59 -30.37 -1.64
CA VAL A 11 -15.82 -30.12 -2.89
C VAL A 11 -15.69 -28.59 -3.09
N ILE A 12 -14.47 -28.10 -2.84
CA ILE A 12 -13.68 -27.11 -3.61
C ILE A 12 -14.36 -25.77 -3.99
N TRP A 13 -13.84 -24.64 -3.49
CA TRP A 13 -13.14 -23.59 -4.24
C TRP A 13 -12.53 -22.60 -3.23
N TRP A 14 -11.28 -22.21 -3.51
CA TRP A 14 -10.53 -21.23 -2.74
C TRP A 14 -11.22 -19.86 -2.82
N SER A 15 -11.48 -19.24 -1.68
CA SER A 15 -11.75 -17.81 -1.63
C SER A 15 -11.01 -17.26 -0.41
N PHE A 16 -9.77 -16.88 -0.68
CA PHE A 16 -9.03 -15.91 0.11
C PHE A 16 -9.93 -14.70 0.34
N LEU A 17 -10.39 -14.53 1.57
CA LEU A 17 -10.87 -13.25 2.05
C LEU A 17 -9.65 -12.33 2.12
N PRO A 18 -9.60 -11.18 1.40
CA PRO A 18 -8.63 -10.16 1.73
C PRO A 18 -8.94 -9.67 3.15
N SER A 19 -7.99 -9.91 4.05
CA SER A 19 -7.97 -9.40 5.40
C SER A 19 -8.12 -7.87 5.41
N GLN A 20 -9.04 -7.40 6.25
CA GLN A 20 -8.94 -6.15 6.99
C GLN A 20 -8.80 -4.86 6.16
N VAL A 21 -9.95 -4.35 5.71
CA VAL A 21 -10.22 -2.91 5.74
C VAL A 21 -10.75 -2.60 7.14
N GLU A 22 -9.85 -2.40 8.10
CA GLU A 22 -10.22 -1.79 9.38
C GLU A 22 -10.50 -0.30 9.13
N ASP A 23 -11.80 -0.04 9.05
CA ASP A 23 -12.48 1.24 9.12
C ASP A 23 -11.86 2.12 10.22
N LEU A 24 -11.02 3.09 9.83
CA LEU A 24 -10.69 4.22 10.69
C LEU A 24 -11.83 5.24 10.59
N PRO A 25 -12.50 5.59 11.71
CA PRO A 25 -13.51 6.63 11.70
C PRO A 25 -12.82 8.00 11.56
N GLY A 26 -12.69 8.49 10.33
CA GLY A 26 -12.12 9.79 10.05
C GLY A 26 -12.32 10.24 8.61
N VAL A 27 -13.24 11.20 8.44
CA VAL A 27 -13.52 12.01 7.24
C VAL A 27 -14.44 11.35 6.21
N GLY A 28 -15.70 11.75 6.25
CA GLY A 28 -16.66 11.46 5.19
C GLY A 28 -16.12 11.94 3.85
N VAL A 29 -15.88 10.99 2.95
CA VAL A 29 -15.48 11.21 1.56
C VAL A 29 -16.66 11.70 0.70
N ASN A 30 -17.28 12.81 1.13
CA ASN A 30 -18.36 13.51 0.42
C ASN A 30 -17.91 14.88 -0.10
N GLY A 31 -16.61 15.02 -0.39
CA GLY A 31 -16.04 16.19 -1.07
C GLY A 31 -15.56 15.81 -2.46
N ASN A 32 -15.74 16.70 -3.44
CA ASN A 32 -15.13 16.56 -4.75
C ASN A 32 -13.61 16.56 -4.60
N ARG A 33 -12.93 15.50 -5.07
CA ARG A 33 -11.48 15.40 -5.03
C ARG A 33 -10.89 16.26 -6.14
N ILE A 34 -9.87 17.02 -5.81
CA ILE A 34 -9.19 17.93 -6.73
C ILE A 34 -7.81 17.37 -7.02
N MET A 35 -7.57 16.97 -8.26
CA MET A 35 -6.23 16.65 -8.72
C MET A 35 -5.46 17.95 -8.97
N SER A 36 -4.50 18.21 -8.09
CA SER A 36 -3.70 19.43 -8.09
C SER A 36 -2.49 19.33 -9.00
N TYR A 37 -1.99 18.12 -9.25
CA TYR A 37 -0.80 17.91 -10.06
C TYR A 37 -0.80 16.51 -10.69
N ILE A 38 -0.31 16.43 -11.93
CA ILE A 38 0.05 15.17 -12.58
C ILE A 38 1.48 15.31 -13.10
N GLY A 39 2.29 14.28 -12.90
CA GLY A 39 3.69 14.30 -13.29
C GLY A 39 4.19 12.97 -13.78
N PHE A 40 5.30 13.05 -14.51
CA PHE A 40 6.06 11.93 -14.99
C PHE A 40 7.51 12.06 -14.54
N GLN A 41 8.06 10.99 -14.02
CA GLN A 41 9.47 10.86 -13.66
C GLN A 41 10.02 9.60 -14.30
N ASN A 42 11.15 9.73 -14.99
CA ASN A 42 11.84 8.60 -15.58
C ASN A 42 13.19 8.40 -14.91
N ASN A 43 13.43 7.21 -14.39
CA ASN A 43 14.72 6.78 -13.87
C ASN A 43 15.27 5.65 -14.76
N ASN A 44 16.52 5.23 -14.52
CA ASN A 44 17.14 4.15 -15.28
C ASN A 44 16.38 2.82 -15.18
N PHE A 45 15.73 2.57 -14.04
CA PHE A 45 15.07 1.27 -13.77
C PHE A 45 13.54 1.30 -13.91
N MET A 46 12.92 2.47 -13.75
CA MET A 46 11.48 2.59 -13.66
C MET A 46 10.99 3.93 -14.18
N SER A 47 9.73 3.94 -14.64
CA SER A 47 9.02 5.13 -15.04
C SER A 47 7.81 5.31 -14.12
N ARG A 48 7.73 6.46 -13.46
CA ARG A 48 6.76 6.78 -12.42
C ARG A 48 5.82 7.86 -12.93
N ILE A 49 4.53 7.57 -12.91
CA ILE A 49 3.45 8.53 -13.07
C ILE A 49 2.85 8.77 -11.70
N PHE A 50 2.62 10.03 -11.34
CA PHE A 50 1.98 10.35 -10.06
C PHE A 50 0.93 11.43 -10.23
N ALA A 51 -0.22 11.21 -9.60
CA ALA A 51 -1.34 12.12 -9.56
C ALA A 51 -1.55 12.56 -8.10
N ARG A 52 -1.36 13.85 -7.82
CA ARG A 52 -1.56 14.44 -6.49
C ARG A 52 -2.98 14.92 -6.31
N LEU A 53 -3.65 14.42 -5.29
CA LEU A 53 -4.98 14.84 -4.91
C LEU A 53 -4.97 15.67 -3.63
N ASN A 54 -6.07 16.40 -3.38
CA ASN A 54 -6.29 17.09 -2.11
C ASN A 54 -6.60 16.13 -0.96
N ASP A 55 -7.16 14.96 -1.28
CA ASP A 55 -7.62 13.95 -0.32
C ASP A 55 -7.53 12.55 -0.93
N GLU A 56 -7.74 11.52 -0.10
CA GLU A 56 -7.76 10.14 -0.54
C GLU A 56 -8.90 9.88 -1.54
N ALA A 57 -8.59 9.13 -2.60
CA ALA A 57 -9.53 8.85 -3.67
C ALA A 57 -9.54 7.36 -4.03
N LYS A 58 -10.75 6.85 -4.25
CA LYS A 58 -10.95 5.52 -4.81
C LYS A 58 -10.56 5.53 -6.27
N TYR A 59 -9.75 4.55 -6.67
CA TYR A 59 -9.31 4.41 -8.05
C TYR A 59 -9.59 3.01 -8.59
N LYS A 60 -9.65 2.90 -9.91
CA LYS A 60 -9.68 1.66 -10.66
C LYS A 60 -8.59 1.72 -11.72
N ILE A 61 -7.89 0.62 -11.92
CA ILE A 61 -6.93 0.49 -13.00
C ILE A 61 -7.27 -0.73 -13.83
N TYR A 62 -7.22 -0.57 -15.15
CA TYR A 62 -7.46 -1.65 -16.09
C TYR A 62 -6.70 -1.38 -17.40
N GLU A 63 -6.46 -2.44 -18.15
CA GLU A 63 -5.84 -2.37 -19.49
C GLU A 63 -6.94 -2.24 -20.55
N GLU A 64 -6.75 -1.30 -21.47
CA GLU A 64 -7.65 -1.07 -22.61
C GLU A 64 -6.91 -1.47 -23.90
N GLY A 65 -6.70 -2.77 -24.06
CA GLY A 65 -5.91 -3.33 -25.15
C GLY A 65 -4.42 -3.51 -24.80
N PRO A 66 -3.58 -3.84 -25.80
CA PRO A 66 -2.19 -4.26 -25.54
C PRO A 66 -1.22 -3.11 -25.21
N SER A 67 -1.61 -1.86 -25.49
CA SER A 67 -0.74 -0.69 -25.43
C SER A 67 -1.33 0.45 -24.61
N THR A 68 -2.39 0.21 -23.85
CA THR A 68 -3.11 1.26 -23.13
C THR A 68 -3.47 0.80 -21.73
N VAL A 69 -3.09 1.60 -20.74
CA VAL A 69 -3.46 1.42 -19.34
C VAL A 69 -4.31 2.60 -18.92
N VAL A 70 -5.45 2.34 -18.32
CA VAL A 70 -6.41 3.37 -17.90
C VAL A 70 -6.50 3.37 -16.39
N LEU A 71 -6.24 4.53 -15.79
CA LEU A 71 -6.45 4.80 -14.37
C LEU A 71 -7.65 5.74 -14.21
N GLU A 72 -8.71 5.24 -13.60
CA GLU A 72 -9.89 6.00 -13.25
C GLU A 72 -9.89 6.38 -11.78
N ILE A 73 -10.13 7.65 -11.48
CA ILE A 73 -10.21 8.18 -10.12
C ILE A 73 -11.62 8.72 -9.90
N GLN A 74 -12.33 8.17 -8.92
CA GLN A 74 -13.75 8.46 -8.70
C GLN A 74 -13.97 9.72 -7.85
N ASN A 75 -15.05 10.44 -8.15
CA ASN A 75 -15.45 11.70 -7.51
C ASN A 75 -14.31 12.75 -7.56
N ALA A 76 -13.59 12.80 -8.67
CA ALA A 76 -12.40 13.64 -8.81
C ALA A 76 -12.52 14.56 -10.04
N THR A 77 -11.93 15.74 -9.95
CA THR A 77 -11.87 16.73 -11.02
C THR A 77 -10.49 17.39 -11.13
N ILE A 78 -10.22 18.00 -12.27
CA ILE A 78 -8.99 18.75 -12.55
C ILE A 78 -9.37 20.22 -12.78
N PRO A 79 -9.25 21.11 -11.78
CA PRO A 79 -9.64 22.51 -11.93
C PRO A 79 -8.64 23.29 -12.80
N ILE A 80 -7.35 22.91 -12.77
CA ILE A 80 -6.29 23.59 -13.51
C ILE A 80 -6.26 23.04 -14.94
N MET A 81 -6.60 23.88 -15.92
CA MET A 81 -6.65 23.50 -17.33
C MET A 81 -5.31 23.00 -17.87
N ASN A 82 -4.19 23.49 -17.33
CA ASN A 82 -2.85 23.00 -17.67
C ASN A 82 -2.66 21.51 -17.34
N ASN A 83 -3.23 21.03 -16.24
CA ASN A 83 -3.12 19.63 -15.82
C ASN A 83 -4.04 18.68 -16.62
N ARG A 84 -4.85 19.23 -17.54
CA ARG A 84 -5.65 18.46 -18.51
C ARG A 84 -4.90 18.24 -19.83
N ARG A 85 -3.70 18.80 -19.99
CA ARG A 85 -2.87 18.59 -21.18
C ARG A 85 -2.26 17.20 -21.13
N PHE A 86 -2.08 16.61 -22.31
CA PHE A 86 -1.30 15.39 -22.43
C PHE A 86 0.17 15.67 -22.11
N LEU A 87 0.83 14.71 -21.50
CA LEU A 87 2.28 14.70 -21.34
C LEU A 87 2.85 13.74 -22.37
N ASP A 88 3.60 14.27 -23.34
CA ASP A 88 4.37 13.48 -24.27
C ASP A 88 5.68 13.05 -23.61
N THR A 89 5.82 11.74 -23.39
CA THR A 89 7.00 11.14 -22.78
C THR A 89 7.79 10.29 -23.77
N SER A 90 7.50 10.41 -25.07
CA SER A 90 8.12 9.61 -26.12
C SER A 90 9.62 9.87 -26.31
N TYR A 91 10.10 11.06 -25.97
CA TYR A 91 11.53 11.41 -26.04
C TYR A 91 12.35 10.83 -24.90
N PHE A 92 11.70 10.31 -23.86
CA PHE A 92 12.38 9.62 -22.78
C PHE A 92 12.58 8.16 -23.17
N ASP A 93 13.70 7.58 -22.73
CA ASP A 93 13.88 6.13 -22.74
C ASP A 93 12.94 5.53 -21.69
N SER A 94 11.66 5.47 -22.02
CA SER A 94 10.55 5.09 -21.15
C SER A 94 9.60 4.20 -21.96
N PRO A 95 8.99 3.20 -21.29
CA PRO A 95 7.92 2.42 -21.90
C PRO A 95 6.64 3.23 -22.09
N VAL A 96 6.44 4.30 -21.32
CA VAL A 96 5.29 5.21 -21.44
C VAL A 96 5.54 6.20 -22.57
N THR A 97 4.61 6.30 -23.52
CA THR A 97 4.67 7.25 -24.65
C THR A 97 3.88 8.52 -24.39
N MET A 98 2.67 8.37 -23.85
CA MET A 98 1.73 9.46 -23.70
C MET A 98 0.93 9.27 -22.42
N ILE A 99 0.66 10.37 -21.71
CA ILE A 99 -0.23 10.40 -20.56
C ILE A 99 -1.30 11.44 -20.82
N THR A 100 -2.55 11.02 -20.97
CA THR A 100 -3.68 11.87 -21.32
C THR A 100 -4.70 11.89 -20.18
N PRO A 101 -4.65 12.90 -19.29
CA PRO A 101 -5.65 13.10 -18.26
C PRO A 101 -6.92 13.73 -18.84
N THR A 102 -8.05 13.06 -18.66
CA THR A 102 -9.37 13.51 -19.11
C THR A 102 -10.31 13.60 -17.91
N VAL A 103 -11.10 14.67 -17.84
CA VAL A 103 -12.17 14.79 -16.84
C VAL A 103 -13.47 14.39 -17.51
N ILE A 104 -14.22 13.51 -16.86
CA ILE A 104 -15.55 13.10 -17.29
C ILE A 104 -16.53 13.69 -16.27
N ASP A 105 -17.17 14.79 -16.68
CA ASP A 105 -18.13 15.55 -15.89
C ASP A 105 -19.54 14.96 -16.06
N ASP A 106 -19.76 13.75 -15.56
CA ASP A 106 -21.06 13.05 -15.54
C ASP A 106 -21.78 13.22 -14.18
N ILE A 107 -22.85 12.43 -13.93
CA ILE A 107 -23.56 12.36 -12.63
C ILE A 107 -22.58 12.12 -11.46
N SER A 108 -21.47 11.44 -11.72
CA SER A 108 -20.35 11.29 -10.77
C SER A 108 -19.06 11.71 -11.47
N PRO A 109 -18.50 12.90 -11.16
CA PRO A 109 -17.30 13.38 -11.83
C PRO A 109 -16.15 12.43 -11.55
N HIS A 110 -15.42 12.06 -12.60
CA HIS A 110 -14.24 11.20 -12.45
C HIS A 110 -13.13 11.61 -13.41
N ILE A 111 -11.90 11.32 -13.01
CA ILE A 111 -10.73 11.55 -13.85
C ILE A 111 -10.35 10.24 -14.49
N ARG A 112 -10.23 10.22 -15.82
CA ARG A 112 -9.71 9.11 -16.60
C ARG A 112 -8.33 9.48 -17.12
N ILE A 113 -7.30 8.84 -16.60
CA ILE A 113 -5.91 9.01 -17.04
C ILE A 113 -5.60 7.86 -17.98
N VAL A 114 -5.49 8.17 -19.26
CA VAL A 114 -5.11 7.20 -20.30
C VAL A 114 -3.59 7.24 -20.44
N VAL A 115 -2.95 6.10 -20.24
CA VAL A 115 -1.50 5.94 -20.33
C VAL A 115 -1.21 5.03 -21.52
N GLU A 116 -0.61 5.59 -22.55
CA GLU A 116 -0.16 4.81 -23.70
C GLU A 116 1.25 4.27 -23.43
N ILE A 117 1.45 3.00 -23.72
CA ILE A 117 2.72 2.29 -23.54
C ILE A 117 3.19 1.69 -24.86
N ARG A 118 4.51 1.70 -25.09
CA ARG A 118 5.15 1.12 -26.29
C ARG A 118 4.99 -0.40 -26.37
N GLN A 119 5.04 -1.04 -25.20
CA GLN A 119 5.04 -2.48 -25.06
C GLN A 119 4.38 -2.84 -23.73
N GLN A 120 3.59 -3.92 -23.75
CA GLN A 120 2.98 -4.46 -22.55
C GLN A 120 4.05 -4.90 -21.55
N MET A 121 3.91 -4.44 -20.31
CA MET A 121 4.91 -4.68 -19.27
C MET A 121 4.27 -4.64 -17.88
N PRO A 122 4.92 -5.24 -16.85
CA PRO A 122 4.39 -5.20 -15.50
C PRO A 122 4.41 -3.77 -14.93
N TYR A 123 3.28 -3.39 -14.35
CA TYR A 123 3.14 -2.15 -13.59
C TYR A 123 2.66 -2.43 -12.16
N SER A 124 2.83 -1.44 -11.29
CA SER A 124 2.32 -1.46 -9.92
C SER A 124 1.71 -0.12 -9.59
N VAL A 125 0.58 -0.14 -8.88
CA VAL A 125 -0.05 1.08 -8.36
C VAL A 125 0.07 1.08 -6.85
N LYS A 126 0.44 2.23 -6.30
CA LYS A 126 0.51 2.47 -4.85
C LYS A 126 -0.11 3.81 -4.53
N VAL A 127 -0.67 3.93 -3.34
CA VAL A 127 -1.12 5.21 -2.78
C VAL A 127 -0.10 5.65 -1.74
N GLU A 128 0.50 6.81 -1.97
CA GLU A 128 1.49 7.42 -1.08
C GLU A 128 0.87 8.68 -0.47
N GLY A 129 0.18 8.53 0.66
CA GLY A 129 -0.54 9.62 1.31
C GLY A 129 -1.69 10.14 0.44
N ARG A 130 -1.44 11.21 -0.32
CA ARG A 130 -2.42 11.82 -1.24
C ARG A 130 -2.05 11.67 -2.72
N ASP A 131 -0.97 10.96 -3.00
CA ASP A 131 -0.49 10.73 -4.35
C ASP A 131 -0.85 9.31 -4.79
N ILE A 132 -1.54 9.17 -5.93
CA ILE A 132 -1.69 7.88 -6.60
C ILE A 132 -0.52 7.72 -7.56
N VAL A 133 0.26 6.66 -7.35
CA VAL A 133 1.55 6.44 -8.02
C VAL A 133 1.45 5.17 -8.85
N LEU A 134 1.61 5.31 -10.16
CA LEU A 134 1.69 4.21 -11.12
C LEU A 134 3.15 4.06 -11.58
N MET A 135 3.70 2.86 -11.40
CA MET A 135 5.10 2.54 -11.64
C MET A 135 5.21 1.48 -12.72
N PHE A 136 6.01 1.74 -13.75
CA PHE A 136 6.37 0.82 -14.81
C PHE A 136 7.82 0.40 -14.65
N ASN A 137 8.08 -0.89 -14.49
CA ASN A 137 9.43 -1.42 -14.25
C ASN A 137 10.07 -1.85 -15.58
N LYS A 138 11.16 -1.19 -15.99
CA LYS A 138 11.87 -1.49 -17.26
C LYS A 138 12.65 -2.79 -17.21
N THR A 139 13.16 -3.11 -16.03
CA THR A 139 13.68 -4.43 -15.70
C THR A 139 12.58 -5.14 -14.92
N ALA A 140 12.28 -6.39 -15.27
CA ALA A 140 11.37 -7.21 -14.46
C ALA A 140 11.78 -7.07 -12.98
N PRO A 141 10.91 -6.54 -12.11
CA PRO A 141 11.26 -6.43 -10.71
C PRO A 141 11.53 -7.85 -10.22
N PRO A 142 12.53 -8.09 -9.34
CA PRO A 142 12.45 -9.21 -8.43
C PRO A 142 11.03 -9.20 -7.86
N PRO A 143 10.33 -10.35 -7.79
CA PRO A 143 8.98 -10.40 -7.25
C PRO A 143 8.99 -9.64 -5.92
N ALA A 144 8.05 -8.70 -5.77
CA ALA A 144 7.97 -7.83 -4.60
C ALA A 144 8.26 -8.63 -3.32
N PRO A 145 9.08 -8.14 -2.39
CA PRO A 145 8.92 -8.60 -1.02
C PRO A 145 7.48 -8.25 -0.65
N GLU A 146 6.68 -9.29 -0.45
CA GLU A 146 5.55 -9.26 0.44
C GLU A 146 4.44 -8.26 0.05
N ALA A 147 3.39 -8.80 -0.61
CA ALA A 147 2.08 -8.61 0.02
C ALA A 147 2.28 -8.95 1.51
N PRO A 148 1.87 -8.10 2.47
CA PRO A 148 2.12 -8.38 3.88
C PRO A 148 1.62 -9.79 4.12
N ALA A 149 2.57 -10.71 4.33
CA ALA A 149 2.24 -12.01 4.84
C ALA A 149 1.42 -11.72 6.09
N SER A 150 0.20 -12.24 6.13
CA SER A 150 -0.57 -12.31 7.37
C SER A 150 0.41 -12.65 8.49
N PRO A 151 0.49 -11.84 9.56
CA PRO A 151 1.32 -12.19 10.69
C PRO A 151 0.60 -13.32 11.44
N ASP A 152 0.68 -14.53 10.91
CA ASP A 152 0.32 -15.74 11.64
C ASP A 152 1.19 -16.91 11.15
N SER A 153 2.48 -16.82 11.47
CA SER A 153 3.37 -17.97 11.62
C SER A 153 4.65 -17.55 12.33
N ALA A 154 4.51 -16.87 13.48
CA ALA A 154 5.57 -16.89 14.48
C ALA A 154 5.45 -18.20 15.27
N THR A 155 5.82 -19.32 14.64
CA THR A 155 6.32 -20.45 15.42
C THR A 155 7.72 -20.03 15.88
N PRO A 156 8.01 -19.92 17.18
CA PRO A 156 9.38 -19.63 17.61
C PRO A 156 10.26 -20.83 17.23
N PRO A 157 11.32 -20.66 16.41
CA PRO A 157 12.35 -21.68 16.34
C PRO A 157 13.11 -21.64 17.67
N SER A 158 12.81 -22.62 18.52
CA SER A 158 13.75 -23.07 19.55
C SER A 158 15.08 -23.36 18.89
N SER A 159 16.12 -22.61 19.25
CA SER A 159 17.49 -23.10 19.11
C SER A 159 18.35 -22.68 20.30
N PRO A 160 19.24 -23.57 20.74
CA PRO A 160 19.69 -23.67 22.12
C PRO A 160 20.91 -22.79 22.37
N ALA A 161 20.98 -22.21 23.56
CA ALA A 161 22.22 -21.64 24.08
C ALA A 161 23.00 -22.72 24.82
N PRO A 162 24.26 -23.01 24.43
CA PRO A 162 25.25 -23.53 25.36
C PRO A 162 26.29 -22.44 25.59
N ALA A 163 26.11 -21.67 26.64
CA ALA A 163 27.17 -20.84 27.19
C ALA A 163 27.10 -20.93 28.72
N ASN A 164 27.82 -21.90 29.27
CA ASN A 164 28.36 -21.83 30.61
C ASN A 164 29.68 -22.62 30.60
N PRO A 165 30.74 -22.22 31.34
CA PRO A 165 30.64 -22.13 32.79
C PRO A 165 31.41 -20.96 33.45
N SER A 166 31.12 -20.82 34.74
CA SER A 166 31.85 -20.05 35.77
C SER A 166 31.68 -18.53 35.69
N GLU A 167 31.22 -17.84 36.72
CA GLU A 167 31.65 -18.02 38.10
C GLU A 167 30.59 -17.49 39.07
N ALA A 168 30.09 -18.38 39.92
CA ALA A 168 29.54 -18.03 41.23
C ALA A 168 30.74 -17.88 42.19
N PRO A 169 30.68 -17.02 43.24
CA PRO A 169 29.84 -17.35 44.38
C PRO A 169 29.13 -16.16 45.06
N ALA A 170 27.89 -16.42 45.49
CA ALA A 170 27.23 -15.81 46.66
C ALA A 170 27.94 -16.31 47.97
N PRO A 171 27.51 -16.01 49.22
CA PRO A 171 26.33 -15.29 49.73
C PRO A 171 26.72 -14.30 50.89
N ALA A 172 25.82 -13.51 51.48
CA ALA A 172 24.93 -13.85 52.61
C ALA A 172 24.19 -12.55 53.00
N GLN A 173 22.86 -12.48 53.05
CA GLN A 173 21.98 -12.88 54.16
C GLN A 173 22.41 -12.41 55.56
N GLY A 174 21.50 -11.70 56.24
CA GLY A 174 21.49 -11.50 57.69
C GLY A 174 21.08 -10.07 58.07
N ALA A 175 19.81 -9.88 58.43
CA ALA A 175 19.38 -9.61 59.81
C ALA A 175 19.60 -8.13 60.21
N ASP A 176 18.54 -7.34 60.31
CA ASP A 176 17.73 -7.17 61.54
C ASP A 176 18.27 -6.03 62.43
N SER A 177 17.34 -5.32 63.07
CA SER A 177 17.51 -4.35 64.16
C SER A 177 17.68 -2.84 63.84
N LEU A 178 16.57 -2.13 64.12
CA LEU A 178 16.44 -0.70 64.53
C LEU A 178 16.73 -0.58 66.05
N PRO A 179 16.77 0.63 66.67
CA PRO A 179 17.80 1.68 66.80
C PRO A 179 18.45 1.68 68.24
N PRO A 180 19.26 2.68 68.74
CA PRO A 180 18.76 3.99 69.19
C PRO A 180 19.75 5.21 69.19
N LEU A 181 19.17 6.39 69.47
CA LEU A 181 19.67 7.62 70.15
C LEU A 181 21.03 8.27 69.80
N GLY A 182 20.97 9.58 69.52
CA GLY A 182 22.07 10.52 69.81
C GLY A 182 22.03 11.82 69.02
N GLU A 183 21.27 12.83 69.50
CA GLU A 183 21.59 14.24 69.24
C GLU A 183 22.99 14.55 69.79
N PRO A 184 23.74 15.44 69.11
CA PRO A 184 24.10 16.68 69.81
C PRO A 184 24.20 17.93 68.92
N GLN A 185 23.68 19.03 69.50
CA GLN A 185 24.02 20.46 69.35
C GLN A 185 23.49 21.22 68.12
#